data_AF-A0A7J2HY94-F1
#
_entry.id   AF-A0A7J2HY94-F1
#
_cell.length_a   1.000
_cell.length_b   1.000
_cell.length_c   1.000
_cell.angle_alpha   90.00
_cell.angle_beta   90.00
_cell.angle_gamma   90.00
#
_symmetry.space_group_name_H-M   'P 1'
#
loop_
_entity.id
_entity.type
_entity.pdbx_description
1 polymer ?
#
loop_
_entity_poly.entity_id
_entity_poly.type
_entity_poly.pdbx_seq_one_letter_code
_entity_poly.pdbx_strand_id
1 'polypeptide(L)'
;EERFGVEPGDLHNVVQNTVWLIYSFSEIVRLFQKKKLHRYLEMLMNRVKHGVKEELLDIVKIPGIGRRRGRVLYDAGYTSPAEIAQADVARLASLPGIGEKIASRIIQLARELSGGAGSSYRV
;
A
#
# COMPACT_ATOMS: atom_id res chain seq x y z
N GLU A 1 2.06 11.21 19.02
CA GLU A 1 3.07 12.17 19.51
C GLU A 1 3.81 11.65 20.74
N GLU A 2 3.13 11.09 21.75
CA GLU A 2 3.73 10.75 23.05
C GLU A 2 4.92 9.78 23.06
N ARG A 3 4.99 8.78 22.17
CA ARG A 3 6.05 7.76 22.27
C ARG A 3 7.43 8.23 21.79
N PHE A 4 7.48 9.15 20.83
CA PHE A 4 8.73 9.57 20.17
C PHE A 4 8.95 11.09 20.20
N GLY A 5 7.99 11.88 20.70
CA GLY A 5 8.13 13.34 20.78
C GLY A 5 8.23 14.02 19.42
N VAL A 6 7.61 13.44 18.38
CA VAL A 6 7.69 13.91 16.99
C VAL A 6 6.34 14.50 16.56
N GLU A 7 6.37 15.66 15.93
CA GLU A 7 5.20 16.31 15.35
C GLU A 7 4.76 15.64 14.03
N PRO A 8 3.49 15.78 13.61
CA PRO A 8 3.00 15.17 12.38
C PRO A 8 3.78 15.61 11.12
N GLY A 9 4.22 16.87 11.08
CA GLY A 9 5.02 17.42 9.98
C GLY A 9 6.41 16.80 9.91
N ASP A 10 7.08 16.68 11.06
CA ASP A 10 8.39 16.03 11.16
C ASP A 10 8.33 14.57 10.73
N LEU A 11 7.31 13.84 11.19
CA LEU A 11 7.10 12.46 10.78
C LEU A 11 6.90 12.34 9.26
N HIS A 12 6.15 13.26 8.66
CA HIS A 12 5.97 13.30 7.21
C HIS A 12 7.31 13.50 6.49
N ASN A 13 8.13 14.47 6.95
CA ASN A 13 9.44 14.76 6.38
C ASN A 13 10.39 13.56 6.50
N VAL A 14 10.43 12.92 7.67
CA VAL A 14 11.24 11.72 7.91
C VAL A 14 10.83 10.60 6.96
N VAL A 15 9.52 10.36 6.77
CA VAL A 15 9.02 9.34 5.84
C VAL A 15 9.43 9.66 4.41
N GLN A 16 9.24 10.89 3.92
CA GLN A 16 9.61 11.29 2.57
C GLN A 16 11.11 11.13 2.30
N ASN A 17 11.94 11.62 3.22
CA ASN A 17 13.40 11.51 3.11
C ASN A 17 13.85 10.05 3.11
N THR A 18 13.25 9.22 3.97
CA THR A 18 13.57 7.78 4.04
C THR A 18 13.20 7.06 2.74
N VAL A 19 12.05 7.39 2.13
CA VAL A 19 11.66 6.84 0.82
C VAL A 19 12.70 7.19 -0.24
N TRP A 20 13.16 8.45 -0.29
CA TRP A 20 14.16 8.88 -1.26
C TRP A 20 15.53 8.22 -1.05
N LEU A 21 15.95 8.02 0.21
CA LEU A 21 17.18 7.30 0.54
C LEU A 21 17.11 5.82 0.13
N ILE A 22 15.98 5.15 0.39
CA ILE A 22 15.78 3.75 -0.04
C ILE A 22 15.79 3.64 -1.57
N TYR A 23 15.12 4.57 -2.25
CA TYR A 23 15.14 4.64 -3.71
C TYR A 23 16.57 4.80 -4.24
N SER A 24 17.32 5.78 -3.73
CA SER A 24 18.71 6.03 -4.13
C SER A 24 19.60 4.81 -3.88
N PHE A 25 19.41 4.12 -2.77
CA PHE A 25 20.13 2.88 -2.49
C PHE A 25 19.72 1.75 -3.44
N SER A 26 18.44 1.63 -3.79
CA SER A 26 17.95 0.63 -4.75
C SER A 26 18.57 0.80 -6.15
N GLU A 27 18.83 2.04 -6.56
CA GLU A 27 19.50 2.39 -7.82
C GLU A 27 20.97 1.97 -7.79
N ILE A 28 21.68 2.21 -6.69
CA ILE A 28 23.05 1.73 -6.50
C ILE A 28 23.06 0.20 -6.55
N VAL A 29 22.15 -0.47 -5.83
CA VAL A 29 22.02 -1.93 -5.79
C VAL A 29 21.71 -2.52 -7.18
N ARG A 30 20.98 -1.79 -8.02
CA ARG A 30 20.69 -2.16 -9.42
C ARG A 30 21.98 -2.29 -10.23
N LEU A 31 22.95 -1.40 -10.03
CA LEU A 31 24.26 -1.45 -10.70
C LEU A 31 25.06 -2.71 -10.34
N PHE A 32 24.96 -3.17 -9.09
CA PHE A 32 25.60 -4.40 -8.62
C PHE A 32 24.82 -5.68 -8.94
N GLN A 33 23.71 -5.59 -9.70
CA GLN A 33 22.85 -6.70 -10.13
C GLN A 33 22.34 -7.59 -8.98
N LYS A 34 22.24 -7.06 -7.76
CA LYS A 34 21.76 -7.81 -6.59
C LYS A 34 20.22 -7.86 -6.57
N LYS A 35 19.62 -8.62 -7.49
CA LYS A 35 18.16 -8.70 -7.71
C LYS A 35 17.33 -8.98 -6.44
N LYS A 36 17.80 -9.88 -5.56
CA LYS A 36 17.10 -10.19 -4.30
C LYS A 36 17.03 -8.97 -3.37
N LEU A 37 18.14 -8.25 -3.23
CA LEU A 37 18.23 -7.05 -2.41
C LEU A 37 17.39 -5.92 -3.03
N HIS A 38 17.43 -5.76 -4.35
CA HIS A 38 16.62 -4.76 -5.05
C HIS A 38 15.12 -4.96 -4.77
N ARG A 39 14.58 -6.18 -4.94
CA ARG A 39 13.18 -6.49 -4.62
C ARG A 39 12.82 -6.23 -3.15
N TYR A 40 13.73 -6.56 -2.23
CA TYR A 40 13.54 -6.26 -0.82
C TYR A 40 13.45 -4.75 -0.55
N LEU A 41 14.30 -3.96 -1.22
CA LEU A 41 14.28 -2.49 -1.09
C LEU A 41 13.00 -1.88 -1.68
N GLU A 42 12.50 -2.39 -2.81
CA GLU A 42 11.21 -1.96 -3.37
C GLU A 42 10.05 -2.23 -2.40
N MET A 43 10.01 -3.43 -1.82
CA MET A 43 9.03 -3.79 -0.80
C MET A 43 9.16 -2.91 0.45
N LEU A 44 10.38 -2.69 0.95
CA LEU A 44 10.65 -1.85 2.12
C LEU A 44 10.23 -0.39 1.87
N MET A 45 10.56 0.14 0.68
CA MET A 45 10.16 1.49 0.27
C MET A 45 8.64 1.65 0.33
N ASN A 46 7.89 0.69 -0.20
CA ASN A 46 6.43 0.73 -0.16
C ASN A 46 5.89 0.64 1.28
N ARG A 47 6.49 -0.20 2.14
CA ARG A 47 6.12 -0.27 3.56
C ARG A 47 6.33 1.05 4.28
N VAL A 48 7.45 1.73 4.04
CA VAL A 48 7.75 3.04 4.64
C VAL A 48 6.80 4.10 4.11
N LYS A 49 6.66 4.20 2.78
CA LYS A 49 5.78 5.17 2.10
C LYS A 49 4.34 5.10 2.62
N HIS A 50 3.81 3.90 2.76
CA HIS A 50 2.44 3.70 3.20
C HIS A 50 2.33 3.52 4.71
N GLY A 51 3.43 3.36 5.46
CA GLY A 51 3.42 3.11 6.90
C GLY A 51 2.72 1.81 7.30
N VAL A 52 2.85 0.77 6.47
CA VAL A 52 2.17 -0.52 6.68
C VAL A 52 3.15 -1.69 6.81
N LYS A 53 2.63 -2.78 7.36
CA LYS A 53 3.32 -4.07 7.33
C LYS A 53 3.21 -4.70 5.94
N GLU A 54 4.00 -5.74 5.71
CA GLU A 54 4.10 -6.41 4.41
C GLU A 54 2.77 -7.01 3.96
N GLU A 55 1.99 -7.58 4.88
CA GLU A 55 0.71 -8.21 4.58
C GLU A 55 -0.36 -7.25 4.00
N LEU A 56 -0.17 -5.94 4.16
CA LEU A 56 -1.10 -4.92 3.65
C LEU A 56 -0.67 -4.35 2.29
N LEU A 57 0.53 -4.70 1.80
CA LEU A 57 1.10 -4.08 0.59
C LEU A 57 0.22 -4.25 -0.64
N ASP A 58 -0.46 -5.37 -0.78
CA ASP A 58 -1.34 -5.61 -1.93
C ASP A 58 -2.64 -4.81 -1.84
N ILE A 59 -3.15 -4.57 -0.64
CA ILE A 59 -4.38 -3.82 -0.40
C ILE A 59 -4.15 -2.31 -0.58
N VAL A 60 -3.04 -1.78 -0.06
CA VAL A 60 -2.74 -0.33 -0.13
C VAL A 60 -2.35 0.16 -1.52
N LYS A 61 -2.14 -0.75 -2.49
CA LYS A 61 -1.99 -0.41 -3.91
C LYS A 61 -3.26 0.21 -4.48
N ILE A 62 -4.43 -0.11 -3.92
CA ILE A 62 -5.70 0.45 -4.37
C ILE A 62 -5.78 1.92 -3.95
N PRO A 63 -5.93 2.86 -4.90
CA PRO A 63 -6.03 4.28 -4.58
C PRO A 63 -7.18 4.57 -3.60
N GLY A 64 -6.92 5.41 -2.60
CA GLY A 64 -7.90 5.72 -1.55
C GLY A 64 -7.90 4.77 -0.36
N ILE A 65 -7.04 3.74 -0.37
CA ILE A 65 -6.80 2.85 0.77
C ILE A 65 -5.47 3.19 1.45
N GLY A 66 -5.56 3.88 2.59
CA GLY A 66 -4.43 4.12 3.48
C GLY A 66 -4.32 3.07 4.59
N ARG A 67 -3.38 3.28 5.52
CA ARG A 67 -3.08 2.40 6.67
C ARG A 67 -4.31 1.89 7.41
N ARG A 68 -5.21 2.80 7.80
CA ARG A 68 -6.40 2.45 8.60
C ARG A 68 -7.37 1.56 7.81
N ARG A 69 -7.74 1.97 6.60
CA ARG A 69 -8.69 1.21 5.77
C ARG A 69 -8.09 -0.11 5.30
N GLY A 70 -6.81 -0.13 4.94
CA GLY A 70 -6.11 -1.36 4.59
C GLY A 70 -6.13 -2.36 5.73
N ARG A 71 -5.93 -1.88 6.98
CA ARG A 71 -6.03 -2.73 8.16
C ARG A 71 -7.43 -3.29 8.37
N VAL A 72 -8.46 -2.45 8.29
CA VAL A 72 -9.87 -2.87 8.42
C VAL A 72 -10.25 -3.93 7.38
N LEU A 73 -9.81 -3.75 6.13
CA LEU A 73 -10.06 -4.72 5.06
C LEU A 73 -9.37 -6.07 5.32
N TYR A 74 -8.10 -6.02 5.71
CA TYR A 74 -7.35 -7.22 6.04
C TYR A 74 -7.96 -7.98 7.22
N ASP A 75 -8.33 -7.27 8.29
CA ASP A 75 -8.96 -7.87 9.46
C ASP A 75 -10.36 -8.43 9.13
N ALA A 76 -11.03 -7.92 8.09
CA ALA A 76 -12.29 -8.44 7.55
C ALA A 76 -12.12 -9.63 6.57
N GLY A 77 -10.88 -10.07 6.32
CA GLY A 77 -10.55 -11.20 5.47
C GLY A 77 -10.25 -10.86 4.00
N TYR A 78 -10.16 -9.57 3.65
CA TYR A 78 -9.76 -9.14 2.30
C TYR A 78 -8.26 -8.87 2.27
N THR A 79 -7.52 -9.81 1.71
CA THR A 79 -6.05 -9.82 1.64
C THR A 79 -5.51 -9.39 0.28
N SER A 80 -6.32 -9.49 -0.78
CA SER A 80 -5.91 -9.16 -2.14
C SER A 80 -6.90 -8.25 -2.90
N PRO A 81 -6.44 -7.49 -3.91
CA PRO A 81 -7.33 -6.76 -4.81
C PRO A 81 -8.37 -7.66 -5.50
N ALA A 82 -8.03 -8.92 -5.79
CA ALA A 82 -8.96 -9.87 -6.41
C ALA A 82 -10.14 -10.20 -5.49
N GLU A 83 -9.89 -10.41 -4.20
CA GLU A 83 -10.94 -10.65 -3.20
C GLU A 83 -11.83 -9.42 -3.02
N ILE A 84 -11.23 -8.22 -3.03
CA ILE A 84 -11.97 -6.95 -2.95
C ILE A 84 -12.83 -6.75 -4.20
N ALA A 85 -12.33 -7.09 -5.39
CA ALA A 85 -13.05 -6.96 -6.66
C ALA A 85 -14.32 -7.83 -6.74
N GLN A 86 -14.33 -8.95 -6.02
CA GLN A 86 -15.43 -9.91 -5.93
C GLN A 86 -16.37 -9.65 -4.74
N ALA A 87 -16.01 -8.74 -3.83
CA ALA A 87 -16.80 -8.46 -2.64
C ALA A 87 -18.10 -7.70 -2.96
N ASP A 88 -19.14 -7.95 -2.16
CA ASP A 88 -20.38 -7.19 -2.21
C ASP A 88 -20.18 -5.77 -1.68
N VAL A 89 -20.74 -4.78 -2.39
CA VAL A 89 -20.67 -3.36 -2.01
C VAL A 89 -21.24 -3.15 -0.60
N ALA A 90 -22.36 -3.79 -0.27
CA ALA A 90 -23.00 -3.67 1.04
C ALA A 90 -22.11 -4.20 2.18
N ARG A 91 -21.39 -5.31 1.94
CA ARG A 91 -20.50 -5.93 2.92
C ARG A 91 -19.23 -5.09 3.15
N LEU A 92 -18.70 -4.45 2.12
CA LEU A 92 -17.60 -3.49 2.29
C LEU A 92 -18.07 -2.19 2.94
N ALA A 93 -19.27 -1.72 2.62
CA ALA A 93 -19.84 -0.50 3.18
C ALA A 93 -20.22 -0.62 4.67
N SER A 94 -20.37 -1.84 5.19
CA SER A 94 -20.56 -2.07 6.63
C SER A 94 -19.26 -1.96 7.43
N LEU A 95 -18.09 -1.87 6.77
CA LEU A 95 -16.80 -1.81 7.46
C LEU A 95 -16.52 -0.40 8.01
N PRO A 96 -15.90 -0.29 9.21
CA PRO A 96 -15.57 1.00 9.81
C PRO A 96 -14.74 1.90 8.89
N GLY A 97 -15.26 3.09 8.58
CA GLY A 97 -14.56 4.09 7.76
C GLY A 97 -14.62 3.84 6.24
N ILE A 98 -15.44 2.89 5.79
CA ILE A 98 -15.74 2.62 4.38
C ILE A 98 -17.26 2.77 4.18
N GLY A 99 -17.70 3.89 3.59
CA GLY A 99 -19.10 4.07 3.21
C GLY A 99 -19.40 3.55 1.80
N GLU A 100 -20.67 3.49 1.40
CA GLU A 100 -21.10 2.95 0.10
C GLU A 100 -20.35 3.53 -1.11
N LYS A 101 -20.18 4.85 -1.17
CA LYS A 101 -19.43 5.54 -2.25
C LYS A 101 -17.97 5.11 -2.31
N ILE A 102 -17.38 4.82 -1.15
CA ILE A 102 -15.98 4.41 -1.04
C ILE A 102 -15.85 2.93 -1.38
N ALA A 103 -16.77 2.09 -0.90
CA ALA A 103 -16.83 0.67 -1.22
C ALA A 103 -16.94 0.44 -2.73
N SER A 104 -17.90 1.10 -3.38
CA SER A 104 -18.08 1.02 -4.84
C SER A 104 -16.85 1.49 -5.61
N ARG A 105 -16.23 2.61 -5.21
CA ARG A 105 -14.99 3.10 -5.82
C ARG A 105 -13.81 2.14 -5.63
N ILE A 106 -13.66 1.57 -4.43
CA ILE A 106 -12.59 0.61 -4.12
C ILE A 106 -12.76 -0.67 -4.95
N ILE A 107 -13.98 -1.21 -5.06
CA ILE A 107 -14.26 -2.40 -5.88
C ILE A 107 -13.92 -2.14 -7.35
N GLN A 108 -14.30 -0.98 -7.88
CA GLN A 108 -13.97 -0.61 -9.26
C GLN A 108 -12.46 -0.57 -9.49
N LEU A 109 -11.71 0.13 -8.63
CA LEU A 109 -10.25 0.22 -8.73
C LEU A 109 -9.57 -1.13 -8.53
N ALA A 110 -10.12 -1.97 -7.64
CA ALA A 110 -9.62 -3.32 -7.42
C ALA A 110 -9.81 -4.20 -8.67
N ARG A 111 -10.94 -4.04 -9.39
CA ARG A 111 -11.18 -4.73 -10.68
C ARG A 111 -10.17 -4.31 -11.73
N GLU A 112 -9.90 -3.02 -11.87
CA GLU A 112 -8.90 -2.49 -12.80
C GLU A 112 -7.50 -3.06 -12.51
N LEU A 113 -7.12 -3.16 -11.24
CA LEU A 113 -5.84 -3.76 -10.82
C LEU A 113 -5.80 -5.28 -11.01
N SER A 114 -6.91 -5.99 -10.78
CA SER A 114 -7.00 -7.45 -10.98
C SER A 114 -7.03 -7.86 -12.46
N GLY A 115 -7.64 -7.03 -13.32
CA GLY A 115 -7.68 -7.24 -14.77
C GLY A 115 -6.40 -6.82 -15.49
N GLY A 116 -5.54 -6.04 -14.83
CA GLY A 116 -4.30 -5.47 -15.36
C GLY A 116 -3.04 -6.31 -15.13
N ALA A 117 -3.14 -7.59 -14.75
CA ALA A 117 -2.00 -8.49 -14.46
C ALA A 117 -1.05 -8.79 -15.66
N GLY A 118 -1.03 -7.92 -16.69
CA GLY A 118 -0.17 -8.02 -17.87
C GLY A 118 0.60 -6.74 -18.25
N SER A 119 0.61 -5.66 -17.47
CA SER A 119 1.40 -4.46 -17.85
C SER A 119 2.19 -3.85 -16.70
N SER A 120 3.45 -4.28 -16.62
CA SER A 120 4.63 -3.41 -16.56
C SER A 120 4.62 -2.27 -15.53
N TYR A 121 5.17 -2.55 -14.33
CA TYR A 121 6.00 -1.54 -13.67
C TYR A 121 7.44 -1.71 -14.20
N ARG A 122 7.75 -0.95 -15.26
CA ARG A 122 9.13 -0.53 -15.56
C ARG A 122 9.32 0.80 -14.85
N VAL A 123 10.24 0.83 -13.90
CA VAL A 123 11.04 2.00 -13.56
C VAL A 123 12.48 1.50 -13.38
#